data_AF-R4PVA8-F1
#
_entry.id   AF-R4PVA8-F1
#
_cell.length_a   1.000
_cell.length_b   1.000
_cell.length_c   1.000
_cell.angle_alpha   90.00
_cell.angle_beta   90.00
_cell.angle_gamma   90.00
#
_symmetry.space_group_name_H-M   'P 1'
#
loop_
_entity.id
_entity.type
_entity.pdbx_description
1 polymer ?
#
loop_
_entity_poly.entity_id
_entity_poly.type
_entity_poly.pdbx_seq_one_letter_code
_entity_poly.pdbx_strand_id
1 'polypeptide(L)'
;MNFELSPEFKKDLKRLSKKWRSLPDDVDAAMLLIADVYTDSDQQEIFQQKFFNNKRATKLVVNESVEVVKMRLDVLSLGMSDKARAVFVLVKTSAMVTFVELYAKNEKSREDPGRYRAYL
;
A
#
# COMPACT_ATOMS: atom_id res chain seq x y z
N MET A 1 -6.86 7.54 11.34
CA MET A 1 -7.07 6.68 10.15
C MET A 1 -7.08 5.23 10.59
N ASN A 2 -7.91 4.37 10.00
CA ASN A 2 -7.98 2.95 10.35
C ASN A 2 -7.35 2.08 9.26
N PHE A 3 -6.76 0.96 9.65
CA PHE A 3 -6.08 0.03 8.75
C PHE A 3 -6.62 -1.39 8.90
N GLU A 4 -6.84 -2.06 7.78
CA GLU A 4 -7.19 -3.46 7.70
C GLU A 4 -6.32 -4.19 6.68
N LEU A 5 -6.03 -5.45 6.97
CA LEU A 5 -5.38 -6.36 6.04
C LEU A 5 -6.41 -7.40 5.59
N SER A 6 -6.70 -7.43 4.28
CA SER A 6 -7.55 -8.48 3.69
C SER A 6 -6.96 -9.88 3.96
N PRO A 7 -7.80 -10.94 3.95
CA PRO A 7 -7.32 -12.31 4.06
C PRO A 7 -6.25 -12.67 3.01
N GLU A 8 -6.40 -12.17 1.79
CA GLU A 8 -5.48 -12.35 0.67
C GLU A 8 -4.13 -11.69 0.96
N PHE A 9 -4.15 -10.43 1.42
CA PHE A 9 -2.93 -9.73 1.80
C PHE A 9 -2.21 -10.41 2.96
N LYS A 10 -2.94 -10.87 3.99
CA LYS A 10 -2.36 -11.63 5.11
C LYS A 10 -1.66 -12.90 4.63
N LYS A 11 -2.22 -13.61 3.64
CA LYS A 11 -1.58 -14.79 3.03
C LYS A 11 -0.29 -14.42 2.30
N ASP A 12 -0.28 -13.34 1.53
CA ASP A 12 0.91 -12.86 0.83
C ASP A 12 2.00 -12.41 1.81
N LEU A 13 1.62 -11.64 2.83
CA LEU A 13 2.51 -11.18 3.88
C LEU A 13 3.17 -12.36 4.59
N LYS A 14 2.39 -13.36 5.00
CA LYS A 14 2.90 -14.59 5.63
C LYS A 14 3.85 -15.37 4.71
N ARG A 15 3.56 -15.41 3.41
CA ARG A 15 4.39 -16.12 2.43
C ARG A 15 5.72 -15.40 2.21
N LEU A 16 5.69 -14.08 2.02
CA LEU A 16 6.86 -13.27 1.72
C LEU A 16 7.72 -13.00 2.96
N SER A 17 7.13 -12.92 4.16
CA SER A 17 7.88 -12.73 5.42
C SER A 17 8.83 -13.87 5.74
N LYS A 18 8.58 -15.07 5.20
CA LYS A 18 9.53 -16.20 5.28
C LYS A 18 10.86 -15.89 4.61
N LYS A 19 10.85 -15.08 3.54
CA LYS A 19 12.04 -14.66 2.79
C LYS A 19 12.56 -13.31 3.30
N TRP A 20 11.65 -12.39 3.63
CA TRP A 20 11.94 -11.01 4.00
C TRP A 20 11.47 -10.77 5.44
N ARG A 21 12.34 -11.06 6.40
CA ARG A 21 11.96 -11.14 7.82
C ARG A 21 11.40 -9.83 8.38
N SER A 22 11.85 -8.69 7.86
CA SER A 22 11.40 -7.35 8.25
C SER A 22 10.02 -6.98 7.71
N LEU A 23 9.48 -7.75 6.76
CA LEU A 23 8.30 -7.35 5.99
C LEU A 23 7.05 -7.01 6.83
N PRO A 24 6.76 -7.70 7.95
CA PRO A 24 5.67 -7.28 8.84
C PRO A 24 5.87 -5.86 9.38
N ASP A 25 7.05 -5.57 9.94
CA ASP A 25 7.40 -4.25 10.48
C ASP A 25 7.45 -3.19 9.37
N ASP A 26 7.92 -3.56 8.17
CA ASP A 26 7.95 -2.69 6.99
C ASP A 26 6.52 -2.30 6.54
N VAL A 27 5.54 -3.22 6.67
CA VAL A 27 4.12 -2.94 6.41
C VAL A 27 3.55 -1.99 7.45
N ASP A 28 3.90 -2.16 8.72
CA ASP A 28 3.48 -1.24 9.79
C ASP A 28 4.04 0.18 9.56
N ALA A 29 5.31 0.28 9.15
CA ALA A 29 5.92 1.56 8.76
C ALA A 29 5.20 2.20 7.55
N ALA A 30 4.76 1.39 6.58
CA ALA A 30 3.98 1.89 5.45
C ALA A 30 2.59 2.38 5.86
N MET A 31 1.94 1.77 6.87
CA MET A 31 0.68 2.28 7.41
C MET A 31 0.85 3.69 7.99
N LEU A 32 1.92 3.92 8.76
CA LEU A 32 2.22 5.25 9.31
C LEU A 32 2.44 6.28 8.20
N LEU A 33 3.22 5.93 7.17
CA LEU A 33 3.43 6.79 6.00
C LEU A 33 2.11 7.13 5.29
N ILE A 34 1.22 6.15 5.11
CA ILE A 34 -0.09 6.37 4.48
C ILE A 34 -0.97 7.26 5.36
N ALA A 35 -0.91 7.08 6.69
CA ALA A 35 -1.64 7.94 7.62
C ALA A 35 -1.22 9.40 7.46
N ASP A 36 0.07 9.70 7.36
CA ASP A 36 0.56 11.08 7.15
C ASP A 36 0.10 11.67 5.81
N VAL A 37 -0.03 10.85 4.77
CA VAL A 37 -0.46 11.28 3.42
C VAL A 37 -1.94 11.66 3.36
N TYR A 38 -2.78 11.00 4.15
CA TYR A 38 -4.24 11.15 4.07
C TYR A 38 -4.90 11.74 5.31
N THR A 39 -4.17 11.93 6.41
CA THR A 39 -4.68 12.65 7.59
C THR A 39 -4.66 14.14 7.31
N ASP A 40 -5.78 14.81 7.64
CA ASP A 40 -5.94 16.24 7.47
C ASP A 40 -4.91 17.00 8.33
N SER A 41 -4.01 17.71 7.65
CA SER A 41 -2.94 18.48 8.26
C SER A 41 -2.48 19.56 7.29
N ASP A 42 -1.90 20.64 7.82
CA ASP A 42 -1.36 21.74 7.01
C ASP A 42 -0.28 21.30 6.00
N GLN A 43 0.31 20.11 6.21
CA GLN A 43 1.37 19.54 5.37
C GLN A 43 0.88 18.43 4.43
N GLN A 44 -0.41 18.10 4.45
CA GLN A 44 -0.97 16.98 3.69
C GLN A 44 -0.63 17.05 2.20
N GLU A 45 -0.75 18.23 1.59
CA GLU A 45 -0.43 18.43 0.18
C GLU A 45 1.03 18.09 -0.14
N ILE A 46 1.95 18.50 0.74
CA ILE A 46 3.39 18.21 0.61
C ILE A 46 3.63 16.71 0.71
N PHE A 47 2.97 16.02 1.63
CA PHE A 47 3.08 14.56 1.79
C PHE A 47 2.52 13.81 0.58
N GLN A 48 1.34 14.21 0.07
CA GLN A 48 0.77 13.63 -1.14
C GLN A 48 1.69 13.83 -2.34
N GLN A 49 2.23 15.05 -2.54
CA GLN A 49 3.19 15.31 -3.60
C GLN A 49 4.40 14.39 -3.48
N LYS A 50 5.03 14.28 -2.31
CA LYS A 50 6.20 13.40 -2.10
C LYS A 50 5.86 11.92 -2.33
N PHE A 51 4.71 11.45 -1.86
CA PHE A 51 4.30 10.06 -1.92
C PHE A 51 4.03 9.58 -3.36
N PHE A 52 3.38 10.42 -4.17
CA PHE A 52 3.08 10.12 -5.57
C PHE A 52 4.19 10.52 -6.55
N ASN A 53 5.15 11.34 -6.13
CA ASN A 53 6.30 11.70 -6.94
C ASN A 53 7.26 10.51 -7.13
N ASN A 54 8.13 10.59 -8.15
CA ASN A 54 9.17 9.61 -8.45
C ASN A 54 8.70 8.17 -8.71
N LYS A 55 7.43 7.98 -9.10
CA LYS A 55 6.83 6.66 -9.37
C LYS A 55 6.90 5.71 -8.17
N ARG A 56 6.91 6.25 -6.94
CA ARG A 56 6.85 5.46 -5.70
C ARG A 56 5.47 4.90 -5.46
N ALA A 57 4.44 5.72 -5.64
CA ALA A 57 3.05 5.30 -5.64
C ALA A 57 2.33 5.75 -6.92
N THR A 58 1.22 5.09 -7.24
CA THR A 58 0.39 5.38 -8.40
C THR A 58 -1.06 5.09 -8.04
N LYS A 59 -1.93 6.08 -8.27
CA LYS A 59 -3.38 5.90 -8.17
C LYS A 59 -3.85 5.07 -9.36
N LEU A 60 -4.49 3.94 -9.08
CA LEU A 60 -5.02 3.03 -10.09
C LEU A 60 -6.47 3.35 -10.43
N VAL A 61 -7.27 3.63 -9.40
CA VAL A 61 -8.68 4.00 -9.51
C VAL A 61 -8.94 5.16 -8.55
N VAL A 62 -9.65 6.18 -9.00
CA VAL A 62 -10.03 7.33 -8.18
C VAL A 62 -11.47 7.67 -8.48
N ASN A 63 -12.34 7.44 -7.50
CA ASN A 63 -13.75 7.79 -7.56
C ASN A 63 -14.07 8.77 -6.42
N GLU A 64 -15.32 9.21 -6.30
CA GLU A 64 -15.74 10.15 -5.26
C GLU A 64 -15.51 9.60 -3.84
N SER A 65 -15.79 8.31 -3.61
CA SER A 65 -15.70 7.69 -2.29
C SER A 65 -14.47 6.82 -2.07
N VAL A 66 -13.82 6.35 -3.14
CA VAL A 66 -12.76 5.32 -3.07
C VAL A 66 -11.54 5.72 -3.89
N GLU A 67 -10.35 5.42 -3.37
CA GLU A 67 -9.09 5.52 -4.09
C GLU A 67 -8.30 4.21 -3.96
N VAL A 68 -7.90 3.62 -5.09
CA VAL A 68 -7.03 2.42 -5.11
C VAL A 68 -5.63 2.86 -5.47
N VAL A 69 -4.66 2.50 -4.64
CA VAL A 69 -3.27 2.91 -4.80
C VAL A 69 -2.35 1.71 -4.81
N LYS A 70 -1.43 1.71 -5.77
CA LYS A 70 -0.30 0.80 -5.84
C LYS A 70 0.96 1.55 -5.44
N MET A 71 1.73 1.00 -4.52
CA MET A 71 2.98 1.59 -4.06
C MET A 71 4.13 0.59 -4.04
N ARG A 72 5.35 1.11 -4.18
CA ARG A 72 6.58 0.41 -3.80
C ARG A 72 6.65 0.39 -2.28
N LEU A 73 6.88 -0.80 -1.74
CA LEU A 73 7.10 -0.99 -0.31
C LEU A 73 8.61 -1.04 -0.07
N ASP A 74 9.11 -0.17 0.81
CA ASP A 74 10.50 -0.23 1.24
C ASP A 74 10.63 -1.38 2.22
N VAL A 75 11.46 -2.37 1.88
CA VAL A 75 11.66 -3.57 2.70
C VAL A 75 13.09 -3.58 3.21
N LEU A 76 13.27 -3.47 4.52
CA LEU A 76 14.61 -3.35 5.13
C LEU A 76 15.50 -4.56 4.82
N SER A 77 14.95 -5.76 4.90
CA SER A 77 15.66 -7.01 4.58
C SER A 77 16.09 -7.12 3.11
N LEU A 78 15.60 -6.23 2.24
CA LEU A 78 16.03 -6.10 0.85
C LEU A 78 16.90 -4.86 0.62
N GLY A 79 17.40 -4.23 1.68
CA GLY A 79 18.19 -2.99 1.61
C GLY A 79 17.36 -1.80 1.11
N MET A 80 16.06 -1.75 1.46
CA MET A 80 15.12 -0.72 0.98
C MET A 80 15.02 -0.66 -0.56
N SER A 81 15.17 -1.80 -1.23
CA SER A 81 15.10 -1.85 -2.70
C SER A 81 13.65 -1.87 -3.24
N ASP A 82 13.48 -1.50 -4.51
CA ASP A 82 12.19 -1.34 -5.21
C ASP A 82 11.47 -2.67 -5.58
N LYS A 83 11.75 -3.72 -4.81
CA LYS A 83 11.43 -5.11 -5.14
C LYS A 83 10.07 -5.57 -4.62
N ALA A 84 9.46 -4.89 -3.66
CA ALA A 84 8.12 -5.21 -3.15
C ALA A 84 7.09 -4.16 -3.58
N ARG A 85 5.86 -4.61 -3.84
CA ARG A 85 4.71 -3.75 -4.15
C ARG A 85 3.54 -4.12 -3.27
N ALA A 86 2.90 -3.10 -2.71
CA ALA A 86 1.65 -3.21 -1.98
C ALA A 86 0.55 -2.47 -2.74
N VAL A 87 -0.67 -3.01 -2.68
CA VAL A 87 -1.88 -2.36 -3.17
C VAL A 87 -2.82 -2.21 -1.99
N PHE A 88 -3.37 -1.01 -1.83
CA PHE A 88 -4.39 -0.70 -0.84
C PHE A 88 -5.56 0.06 -1.44
N VAL A 89 -6.69 -0.03 -0.77
CA VAL A 89 -7.91 0.71 -1.06
C VAL A 89 -8.17 1.68 0.08
N LEU A 90 -8.35 2.95 -0.25
CA LEU A 90 -8.76 3.99 0.67
C LEU A 90 -10.25 4.29 0.46
N VAL A 91 -11.05 4.13 1.50
CA VAL A 91 -12.42 4.65 1.57
C VAL A 91 -12.36 6.04 2.20
N LYS A 92 -12.58 7.08 1.38
CA LYS A 92 -12.40 8.50 1.75
C LYS A 92 -13.37 8.93 2.85
N THR A 93 -14.62 8.47 2.80
CA THR A 93 -15.68 8.85 3.74
C THR A 93 -15.42 8.36 5.17
N SER A 94 -14.82 7.18 5.32
CA SER A 94 -14.56 6.57 6.63
C SER A 94 -13.07 6.59 7.02
N ALA A 95 -12.21 7.21 6.21
CA ALA A 95 -10.75 7.20 6.36
C ALA A 95 -10.19 5.81 6.68
N MET A 96 -10.67 4.80 5.94
CA MET A 96 -10.32 3.39 6.11
C MET A 96 -9.40 2.95 4.98
N VAL A 97 -8.28 2.33 5.33
CA VAL A 97 -7.32 1.76 4.38
C VAL A 97 -7.33 0.24 4.51
N THR A 98 -7.65 -0.44 3.42
CA THR A 98 -7.59 -1.90 3.35
C THR A 98 -6.49 -2.33 2.40
N PHE A 99 -5.48 -3.04 2.91
CA PHE A 99 -4.46 -3.66 2.08
C PHE A 99 -4.99 -4.94 1.44
N VAL A 100 -4.84 -5.05 0.12
CA VAL A 100 -5.51 -6.07 -0.71
C VAL A 100 -4.55 -6.98 -1.48
N GLU A 101 -3.35 -6.51 -1.81
CA GLU A 101 -2.35 -7.33 -2.50
C GLU A 101 -0.93 -6.95 -2.08
N LEU A 102 -0.06 -7.97 -1.92
CA LEU A 102 1.38 -7.80 -1.71
C LEU A 102 2.15 -8.76 -2.62
N TYR A 103 3.11 -8.25 -3.39
CA TYR A 103 3.87 -9.10 -4.30
C TYR A 103 5.29 -8.59 -4.55
N ALA A 104 6.15 -9.53 -4.95
CA ALA A 104 7.49 -9.23 -5.40
C ALA A 104 7.51 -8.84 -6.88
N LYS A 105 8.32 -7.84 -7.25
CA LYS A 105 8.52 -7.34 -8.62
C LYS A 105 8.85 -8.45 -9.62
N ASN A 106 9.60 -9.46 -9.18
CA ASN A 106 10.04 -10.59 -9.99
C ASN A 106 9.02 -11.73 -10.05
N GLU A 107 8.04 -11.76 -9.15
CA GLU A 107 6.96 -12.77 -9.17
C GLU A 107 5.83 -12.35 -10.12
N LYS A 108 5.55 -11.04 -10.21
CA LYS A 108 4.48 -10.50 -11.05
C LYS A 108 4.78 -9.05 -11.47
N SER A 109 4.40 -8.70 -12.69
CA SER A 109 4.64 -7.36 -13.26
C SER A 109 3.54 -6.33 -12.94
N ARG A 110 2.32 -6.78 -12.63
CA ARG A 110 1.14 -5.95 -12.37
C ARG A 110 0.33 -6.47 -11.19
N GLU A 111 -0.53 -5.64 -10.64
CA GLU A 111 -1.57 -5.92 -9.66
C GLU A 111 -2.67 -6.84 -10.23
N ASP A 112 -3.48 -7.41 -9.36
CA ASP A 112 -4.69 -8.17 -9.68
C ASP A 112 -5.93 -7.29 -9.47
N PRO A 113 -6.59 -6.81 -10.54
CA PRO A 113 -7.83 -6.05 -10.41
C PRO A 113 -8.93 -6.77 -9.64
N GLY A 114 -8.95 -8.11 -9.67
CA GLY A 114 -9.92 -8.91 -8.93
C GLY A 114 -9.83 -8.72 -7.42
N ARG A 115 -8.66 -8.34 -6.89
CA ARG A 115 -8.43 -8.20 -5.44
C ARG A 115 -8.97 -6.91 -4.84
N TYR A 116 -9.16 -5.86 -5.64
CA TYR A 116 -9.76 -4.61 -5.17
C TYR A 116 -11.14 -4.33 -5.76
N ARG A 117 -11.60 -5.10 -6.75
CA ARG A 117 -12.90 -4.87 -7.42
C ARG A 117 -14.09 -4.92 -6.47
N ALA A 118 -14.03 -5.73 -5.41
CA ALA A 118 -15.09 -5.82 -4.40
C ALA A 118 -15.21 -4.56 -3.51
N TYR A 119 -14.25 -3.64 -3.60
CA TYR A 119 -14.18 -2.42 -2.80
C TYR A 119 -14.46 -1.14 -3.64
N LEU A 120 -14.71 -1.29 -4.95
CA LEU A 120 -15.06 -0.20 -5.86
C LEU A 120 -16.58 0.01 -5.90
#